data_AF-U7UJN0-F1
#
_entry.id   AF-U7UJN0-F1
#
_cell.length_a   1.000
_cell.length_b   1.000
_cell.length_c   1.000
_cell.angle_alpha   90.00
_cell.angle_beta   90.00
_cell.angle_gamma   90.00
#
_symmetry.space_group_name_H-M   'P 1'
#
loop_
_entity.id
_entity.type
_entity.pdbx_description
1 polymer ?
#
loop_
_entity_poly.entity_id
_entity_poly.type
_entity_poly.pdbx_seq_one_letter_code
_entity_poly.pdbx_strand_id
1 'polypeptide(L)'
;MTQNNKGPLIIGLTGSIATGKSALTSILKELGYYIIDSDKIARRVSEKKEVLDQIEKEFGKEAIKDGQINREYLGKKVFGNEENLKK
;
A
#
# COMPACT_ATOMS: atom_id res chain seq x y z
N MET A 1 1.60 42.11 -5.03
CA MET A 1 2.40 40.98 -4.50
C MET A 1 1.52 39.74 -4.51
N THR A 2 1.58 38.92 -5.56
CA THR A 2 0.78 37.70 -5.68
C THR A 2 1.44 36.59 -4.86
N GLN A 3 0.83 36.24 -3.73
CA GLN A 3 1.16 35.05 -2.95
C GLN A 3 0.88 33.82 -3.83
N ASN A 4 1.94 33.24 -4.40
CA ASN A 4 1.85 32.05 -5.24
C ASN A 4 1.73 30.82 -4.32
N ASN A 5 0.53 30.54 -3.85
CA ASN A 5 0.25 29.45 -2.91
C ASN A 5 0.17 28.10 -3.66
N LYS A 6 1.26 27.69 -4.32
CA LYS A 6 1.37 26.34 -4.87
C LYS A 6 1.81 25.40 -3.76
N GLY A 7 0.97 24.42 -3.45
CA GLY A 7 1.30 23.33 -2.53
C GLY A 7 2.55 22.55 -2.96
N PRO A 8 3.05 21.64 -2.12
CA PRO A 8 4.27 20.89 -2.41
C PRO A 8 4.13 20.11 -3.73
N LEU A 9 5.22 20.03 -4.49
CA LEU A 9 5.30 19.18 -5.67
C LEU A 9 5.29 17.71 -5.24
N ILE A 10 4.31 16.94 -5.72
CA ILE A 10 4.18 15.51 -5.44
C ILE A 10 4.71 14.73 -6.65
N ILE A 11 5.64 13.80 -6.41
CA ILE A 11 6.25 12.96 -7.44
C ILE A 11 6.00 11.50 -7.08
N GLY A 12 5.39 10.75 -8.02
CA GLY A 12 5.19 9.31 -7.90
C GLY A 12 6.40 8.56 -8.44
N LEU A 13 7.08 7.78 -7.60
CA LEU A 13 8.16 6.90 -8.03
C LEU A 13 7.62 5.50 -8.34
N THR A 14 7.74 5.08 -9.60
CA THR A 14 7.26 3.77 -10.09
C THR A 14 8.39 2.95 -10.72
N GLY A 15 8.13 1.67 -10.99
CA GLY A 15 9.07 0.74 -11.63
C GLY A 15 8.89 -0.71 -11.15
N SER A 16 9.48 -1.67 -11.86
CA SER A 16 9.35 -3.11 -11.55
C SER A 16 10.14 -3.54 -10.31
N ILE A 17 9.88 -4.74 -9.79
CA ILE A 17 10.63 -5.29 -8.65
C ILE A 17 12.13 -5.32 -8.96
N ALA A 18 12.97 -5.04 -7.96
CA ALA A 18 14.43 -5.01 -8.03
C ALA A 18 15.07 -3.95 -8.95
N THR A 19 14.33 -2.93 -9.42
CA THR A 19 14.88 -1.85 -10.27
C THR A 19 15.60 -0.73 -9.50
N GLY A 20 15.92 -0.90 -8.23
CA GLY A 20 16.68 0.09 -7.44
C GLY A 20 15.86 1.27 -6.88
N LYS A 21 14.52 1.26 -6.97
CA LYS A 21 13.66 2.31 -6.39
C LYS A 21 13.97 2.61 -4.92
N SER A 22 14.14 1.57 -4.10
CA SER A 22 14.47 1.73 -2.68
C SER A 22 15.79 2.47 -2.49
N ALA A 23 16.80 2.20 -3.32
CA ALA A 23 18.08 2.92 -3.28
C ALA A 23 17.90 4.40 -3.64
N LEU A 24 17.13 4.70 -4.70
CA LEU A 24 16.81 6.09 -5.07
C LEU A 24 16.07 6.82 -3.94
N THR A 25 15.08 6.19 -3.30
CA THR A 25 14.37 6.81 -2.18
C THR A 25 15.26 7.10 -0.99
N SER A 26 16.30 6.28 -0.74
CA SER A 26 17.28 6.55 0.33
C SER A 26 18.10 7.79 0.02
N ILE A 27 18.60 7.91 -1.21
CA ILE A 27 19.35 9.10 -1.67
C ILE A 27 18.49 10.36 -1.55
N LEU A 28 17.22 10.29 -1.99
CA LEU A 28 16.31 11.43 -1.88
C LEU A 28 16.05 11.85 -0.42
N LYS A 29 15.95 10.89 0.52
CA LYS A 29 15.85 11.21 1.95
C LYS A 29 17.08 11.94 2.47
N GLU A 30 18.27 11.48 2.09
CA GLU A 30 19.54 12.12 2.49
C GLU A 30 19.65 13.54 1.95
N LEU A 31 19.10 13.80 0.77
CA LEU A 31 18.99 15.14 0.18
C LEU A 31 17.90 16.01 0.82
N GLY A 32 17.18 15.53 1.83
CA GLY A 32 16.16 16.28 2.57
C GLY A 32 14.75 16.22 1.98
N TYR A 33 14.50 15.36 0.98
CA TYR A 33 13.15 15.19 0.44
C TYR A 33 12.29 14.34 1.39
N TYR A 34 11.02 14.73 1.51
CA TYR A 34 10.03 13.95 2.23
C TYR A 34 9.57 12.76 1.38
N ILE A 35 9.73 11.54 1.90
CA ILE A 35 9.35 10.31 1.20
C ILE A 35 8.12 9.69 1.86
N ILE A 36 7.10 9.47 1.04
CA ILE A 36 5.91 8.68 1.38
C ILE A 36 6.10 7.29 0.78
N ASP A 37 6.21 6.28 1.63
CA ASP A 37 6.40 4.88 1.23
C ASP A 37 5.04 4.15 1.25
N SER A 38 4.46 3.96 0.06
CA SER A 38 3.14 3.34 -0.11
C SER A 38 3.09 1.91 0.42
N ASP A 39 4.15 1.12 0.21
CA ASP A 39 4.19 -0.29 0.59
C ASP A 39 4.18 -0.44 2.11
N LYS A 40 4.96 0.40 2.81
CA LYS A 40 4.94 0.43 4.28
C LYS A 40 3.61 0.90 4.84
N ILE A 41 3.00 1.91 4.21
CA ILE A 41 1.69 2.42 4.64
C ILE A 41 0.63 1.34 4.45
N ALA A 42 0.58 0.71 3.27
CA ALA A 42 -0.36 -0.37 2.98
C ALA A 42 -0.23 -1.51 3.99
N ARG A 43 0.99 -1.93 4.34
CA ARG A 43 1.22 -2.95 5.35
C ARG A 43 0.67 -2.55 6.72
N ARG A 44 0.99 -1.33 7.20
CA ARG A 44 0.49 -0.84 8.49
C ARG A 44 -1.02 -0.72 8.54
N VAL A 45 -1.64 -0.28 7.44
CA VAL A 45 -3.10 -0.17 7.33
C VAL A 45 -3.74 -1.55 7.35
N SER A 46 -3.14 -2.52 6.65
CA SER A 46 -3.64 -3.90 6.56
C SER A 46 -3.63 -4.68 7.89
N GLU A 47 -2.85 -4.21 8.87
CA GLU A 47 -2.76 -4.79 10.21
C GLU A 47 -3.79 -4.17 11.19
N LYS A 48 -4.52 -3.12 10.78
CA LYS A 48 -5.54 -2.49 11.63
C LYS A 48 -6.77 -3.38 11.74
N LYS A 49 -7.30 -3.52 12.95
CA LYS A 49 -8.51 -4.30 13.24
C LYS A 49 -9.68 -3.96 12.32
N GLU A 50 -9.96 -2.67 12.10
CA GLU A 50 -11.05 -2.23 11.21
C GLU A 50 -10.91 -2.76 9.78
N VAL A 51 -9.67 -2.84 9.28
CA VAL A 51 -9.37 -3.36 7.95
C VAL A 51 -9.49 -4.87 7.91
N LEU A 52 -9.01 -5.56 8.96
CA LEU A 52 -9.18 -7.01 9.12
C LEU A 52 -10.66 -7.39 9.19
N ASP A 53 -11.47 -6.65 9.95
CA ASP A 53 -12.91 -6.87 10.10
C ASP A 53 -13.64 -6.67 8.75
N GLN A 54 -13.23 -5.66 7.97
CA GLN A 54 -13.76 -5.44 6.61
C GLN A 54 -13.39 -6.59 5.66
N ILE A 55 -12.14 -7.05 5.71
CA ILE A 55 -11.66 -8.18 4.90
C ILE A 55 -12.39 -9.46 5.28
N GLU A 56 -12.59 -9.73 6.58
CA GLU A 56 -13.38 -10.87 7.07
C GLU A 56 -14.82 -10.81 6.57
N LYS A 57 -15.44 -9.63 6.61
CA LYS A 57 -16.82 -9.43 6.16
C LYS A 57 -16.99 -9.71 4.66
N GLU A 58 -16.05 -9.26 3.83
CA GLU A 58 -16.17 -9.36 2.38
C GLU A 58 -15.71 -10.73 1.84
N PHE A 59 -14.62 -11.27 2.38
CA PHE A 59 -13.98 -12.49 1.86
C PHE A 59 -14.24 -13.73 2.70
N GLY A 60 -14.83 -13.57 3.89
CA GLY A 60 -15.14 -14.63 4.85
C GLY A 60 -14.07 -14.83 5.92
N LYS A 61 -14.38 -15.60 6.95
CA LYS A 61 -13.48 -15.88 8.10
C LYS A 61 -12.13 -16.46 7.70
N GLU A 62 -12.09 -17.24 6.62
CA GLU A 62 -10.88 -17.89 6.09
C GLU A 62 -9.84 -16.89 5.57
N ALA A 63 -10.27 -15.65 5.27
CA ALA A 63 -9.39 -14.56 4.87
C ALA A 63 -8.53 -14.04 6.03
N ILE A 64 -8.84 -14.40 7.27
CA ILE A 64 -8.08 -14.05 8.47
C ILE A 64 -7.53 -15.33 9.10
N LYS A 65 -6.24 -15.35 9.40
CA LYS A 65 -5.54 -16.43 10.10
C LYS A 65 -4.71 -15.85 11.23
N ASP A 66 -4.93 -16.32 12.45
CA ASP A 66 -4.21 -15.91 13.66
C ASP A 66 -4.22 -14.37 13.87
N GLY A 67 -5.35 -13.72 13.57
CA GLY A 67 -5.52 -12.27 13.69
C GLY A 67 -4.79 -11.46 12.62
N GLN A 68 -4.34 -12.10 11.54
CA GLN A 68 -3.69 -11.45 10.40
C GLN A 68 -4.32 -11.88 9.09
N ILE A 69 -4.04 -11.13 8.02
CA ILE A 69 -4.51 -11.46 6.68
C ILE A 69 -3.91 -12.79 6.21
N ASN A 70 -4.78 -13.73 5.83
CA ASN A 70 -4.41 -14.95 5.13
C ASN A 70 -4.16 -14.65 3.65
N ARG A 71 -2.93 -14.23 3.33
CA ARG A 71 -2.52 -13.83 1.98
C ARG A 71 -2.64 -14.95 0.95
N GLU A 72 -2.46 -16.20 1.35
CA GLU A 72 -2.59 -17.34 0.43
C GLU A 72 -4.05 -17.53 0.01
N TYR A 73 -4.97 -17.49 0.98
CA TYR A 73 -6.40 -17.59 0.72
C TYR A 73 -6.91 -16.42 -0.11
N LEU A 74 -6.61 -15.18 0.32
CA LEU A 74 -7.03 -13.99 -0.42
C LEU A 74 -6.44 -13.98 -1.81
N GLY A 75 -5.16 -14.31 -1.96
CA GLY A 75 -4.50 -14.41 -3.26
C GLY A 75 -5.27 -15.30 -4.23
N LYS A 76 -5.66 -16.51 -3.80
CA LYS A 76 -6.46 -17.42 -4.64
C LYS A 76 -7.84 -16.86 -5.00
N LYS A 77 -8.46 -16.03 -4.14
CA LYS A 77 -9.78 -15.45 -4.39
C LYS A 77 -9.75 -14.18 -5.25
N VAL A 78 -8.70 -13.37 -5.15
CA VAL A 78 -8.60 -12.07 -5.83
C VAL A 78 -7.78 -12.13 -7.12
N PHE A 79 -6.73 -12.96 -7.18
CA PHE A 79 -5.95 -13.11 -8.41
C PHE A 79 -6.75 -13.93 -9.43
N GLY A 80 -7.06 -13.31 -10.57
CA GLY A 80 -7.82 -13.94 -11.65
C GLY A 80 -9.34 -13.75 -11.57
N ASN A 81 -9.85 -13.04 -10.55
CA ASN A 81 -11.26 -12.66 -10.46
C ASN A 81 -11.38 -11.13 -10.39
N GLU A 82 -11.73 -10.50 -11.52
CA GLU A 82 -11.83 -9.05 -11.63
C GLU A 82 -12.86 -8.41 -10.70
N GLU A 83 -13.96 -9.11 -10.38
CA GLU A 83 -14.97 -8.59 -9.45
C GLU A 83 -14.41 -8.50 -8.03
N ASN A 84 -13.66 -9.53 -7.60
CA ASN A 84 -13.03 -9.53 -6.27
C ASN A 84 -11.84 -8.58 -6.17
N LEU A 85 -11.18 -8.25 -7.30
CA LEU A 85 -10.07 -7.29 -7.32
C LEU A 85 -10.54 -5.83 -7.20
N LYS A 86 -11.79 -5.54 -7.57
CA LYS A 86 -12.38 -4.18 -7.59
C LYS A 86 -13.14 -3.83 -6.31
N LYS A 87 -13.30 -4.77 -5.38
CA LYS A 87 -13.94 -4.61 -4.07
C LYS A 87 -12.95 -4.12 -3.03
#